data_AF-A0A6G9FP10-F1
#
_entry.id   AF-A0A6G9FP10-F1
#
_cell.length_a   1.000
_cell.length_b   1.000
_cell.length_c   1.000
_cell.angle_alpha   90.00
_cell.angle_beta   90.00
_cell.angle_gamma   90.00
#
_symmetry.space_group_name_H-M   'P 1'
#
loop_
_entity.id
_entity.type
_entity.pdbx_description
1 polymer ?
#
loop_
_entity_poly.entity_id
_entity_poly.type
_entity_poly.pdbx_seq_one_letter_code
_entity_poly.pdbx_strand_id
1 'polypeptide(L)'
;MLHNRIASPSPAQSGNLLPRRDLAAAWILMVLLAGSAWVLTVARSRDMAMEPGTMGLELPLFLLLWVTMMVAMMFPSMAPVAITWARAIGRQSAGAARAARIAQFAGGYLIAWTAFGLVAYGALAATARLVDGSPEAGRWLGAAAFLLAGLYQFGPLKRVCLLHCRNPLSHLVRYARFRPWARDLRVGAHHGLYCVGCCWGLMIVLVPLGVMNVAAMAALAAVVFLEKLWRWGPWLTWAVGIAFLVLAALAPFQEWLLPGLRMSEPPM
;
A
#
# COMPACT_ATOMS: atom_id res chain seq x y z
N MET A 1 -0.47 14.61 -64.66
CA MET A 1 -0.10 15.16 -63.33
C MET A 1 -0.95 14.44 -62.28
N LEU A 2 -0.29 13.86 -61.27
CA LEU A 2 -0.87 12.92 -60.32
C LEU A 2 -1.95 13.57 -59.43
N HIS A 3 -3.13 12.93 -59.37
CA HIS A 3 -4.15 13.23 -58.37
C HIS A 3 -3.69 12.66 -57.02
N ASN A 4 -3.23 13.54 -56.12
CA ASN A 4 -2.87 13.18 -54.76
C ASN A 4 -4.15 12.97 -53.93
N ARG A 5 -4.63 11.72 -53.82
CA ARG A 5 -5.73 11.37 -52.91
C ARG A 5 -5.20 11.45 -51.47
N ILE A 6 -5.42 12.58 -50.81
CA ILE A 6 -5.28 12.69 -49.37
C ILE A 6 -6.34 11.77 -48.75
N ALA A 7 -5.91 10.62 -48.24
CA ALA A 7 -6.78 9.74 -47.49
C ALA A 7 -7.32 10.50 -46.27
N SER A 8 -8.64 10.64 -46.19
CA SER A 8 -9.31 11.13 -45.00
C SER A 8 -8.93 10.27 -43.80
N PRO A 9 -8.52 10.84 -42.65
CA PRO A 9 -8.24 10.06 -41.46
C PRO A 9 -9.47 9.22 -41.12
N SER A 10 -9.26 7.92 -40.91
CA SER A 10 -10.31 7.01 -40.50
C SER A 10 -10.98 7.53 -39.22
N PRO A 11 -12.33 7.54 -39.14
CA PRO A 11 -13.00 7.94 -37.91
C PRO A 11 -12.50 7.04 -36.78
N ALA A 12 -12.03 7.65 -35.69
CA ALA A 12 -11.60 6.94 -34.51
C ALA A 12 -12.70 5.96 -34.10
N GLN A 13 -12.41 4.66 -34.21
CA GLN A 13 -13.33 3.60 -33.81
C GLN A 13 -13.84 3.93 -32.41
N SER A 14 -15.15 4.13 -32.30
CA SER A 14 -15.88 4.25 -31.04
C SER A 14 -15.41 3.13 -30.12
N GLY A 15 -14.68 3.51 -29.07
CA GLY A 15 -13.97 2.57 -28.23
C GLY A 15 -14.91 1.51 -27.71
N ASN A 16 -14.70 0.27 -28.14
CA ASN A 16 -15.37 -0.90 -27.57
C ASN A 16 -15.12 -0.87 -26.05
N LEU A 17 -16.15 -0.45 -25.29
CA LEU A 17 -16.20 -0.65 -23.86
C LEU A 17 -16.17 -2.17 -23.67
N LEU A 18 -15.11 -2.70 -23.04
CA LEU A 18 -15.08 -4.11 -22.68
C LEU A 18 -16.39 -4.45 -21.94
N PRO A 19 -17.00 -5.62 -22.22
CA PRO A 19 -18.23 -6.03 -21.55
C PRO A 19 -18.08 -5.90 -20.04
N ARG A 20 -19.13 -5.49 -19.32
CA ARG A 20 -19.15 -5.37 -17.84
C ARG A 20 -18.58 -6.62 -17.13
N ARG A 21 -18.65 -7.78 -17.78
CA ARG A 21 -18.11 -9.08 -17.36
C ARG A 21 -16.59 -9.06 -17.13
N ASP A 22 -15.81 -8.43 -18.01
CA ASP A 22 -14.35 -8.35 -17.88
C ASP A 22 -13.92 -7.45 -16.70
N LEU A 23 -14.72 -6.44 -16.41
CA LEU A 23 -14.53 -5.55 -15.27
C LEU A 23 -14.87 -6.24 -13.97
N ALA A 24 -15.97 -6.99 -13.95
CA ALA A 24 -16.34 -7.82 -12.83
C ALA A 24 -15.25 -8.87 -12.55
N ALA A 25 -14.74 -9.55 -13.58
CA ALA A 25 -13.67 -10.54 -13.43
C ALA A 25 -12.38 -9.94 -12.83
N ALA A 26 -11.93 -8.77 -13.31
CA ALA A 26 -10.74 -8.11 -12.77
C ALA A 26 -10.92 -7.67 -11.30
N TRP A 27 -12.11 -7.16 -10.96
CA TRP A 27 -12.47 -6.83 -9.57
C TRP A 27 -12.52 -8.08 -8.68
N ILE A 28 -13.19 -9.13 -9.13
CA ILE A 28 -13.34 -10.39 -8.40
C ILE A 28 -11.95 -10.97 -8.12
N LEU A 29 -11.08 -11.05 -9.14
CA LEU A 29 -9.72 -11.57 -8.96
C LEU A 29 -8.94 -10.80 -7.89
N MET A 30 -9.00 -9.47 -7.92
CA MET A 30 -8.31 -8.64 -6.93
C MET A 30 -8.88 -8.82 -5.52
N VAL A 31 -10.20 -8.91 -5.37
CA VAL A 31 -10.84 -9.19 -4.09
C VAL A 31 -10.48 -10.58 -3.58
N LEU A 32 -10.43 -11.59 -4.44
CA LEU A 32 -10.00 -12.94 -4.09
C LEU A 32 -8.55 -12.97 -3.63
N LEU A 33 -7.64 -12.28 -4.33
CA LEU A 33 -6.23 -12.17 -3.95
C LEU A 33 -6.05 -11.43 -2.62
N ALA A 34 -6.75 -10.31 -2.42
CA ALA A 34 -6.69 -9.58 -1.16
C ALA A 34 -7.31 -10.39 -0.01
N GLY A 35 -8.43 -11.08 -0.26
CA GLY A 35 -9.11 -11.93 0.71
C GLY A 35 -8.27 -13.13 1.13
N SER A 36 -7.63 -13.83 0.18
CA SER A 36 -6.73 -14.94 0.51
C SER A 36 -5.51 -14.46 1.29
N ALA A 37 -4.95 -13.30 0.92
CA ALA A 37 -3.85 -12.69 1.67
C ALA A 37 -4.25 -12.30 3.10
N TRP A 38 -5.47 -11.78 3.31
CA TRP A 38 -6.02 -11.53 4.64
C TRP A 38 -6.16 -12.82 5.45
N VAL A 39 -6.72 -13.88 4.87
CA VAL A 39 -6.85 -15.18 5.54
C VAL A 39 -5.48 -15.70 5.99
N LEU A 40 -4.46 -15.66 5.12
CA LEU A 40 -3.10 -16.07 5.46
C LEU A 40 -2.49 -15.20 6.55
N THR A 41 -2.68 -13.88 6.46
CA THR A 41 -2.19 -12.91 7.45
C THR A 41 -2.79 -13.15 8.83
N VAL A 42 -4.11 -13.35 8.90
CA VAL A 42 -4.84 -13.63 10.16
C VAL A 42 -4.49 -15.01 10.71
N ALA A 43 -4.30 -16.01 9.85
CA ALA A 43 -3.84 -17.31 10.29
C ALA A 43 -2.47 -17.19 10.96
N ARG A 44 -1.52 -16.48 10.33
CA ARG A 44 -0.18 -16.29 10.90
C ARG A 44 -0.12 -15.39 12.12
N SER A 45 -0.97 -14.37 12.22
CA SER A 45 -0.99 -13.51 13.41
C SER A 45 -1.36 -14.25 14.69
N ARG A 46 -2.07 -15.37 14.60
CA ARG A 46 -2.46 -16.18 15.78
C ARG A 46 -1.29 -16.92 16.40
N ASP A 47 -0.30 -17.28 15.60
CA ASP A 47 0.87 -18.04 16.03
C ASP A 47 2.05 -17.13 16.42
N MET A 48 1.89 -15.81 16.32
CA MET A 48 2.96 -14.83 16.47
C MET A 48 2.67 -13.91 17.65
N ALA A 49 3.64 -13.79 18.56
CA ALA A 49 3.54 -12.86 19.67
C ALA A 49 3.59 -11.41 19.21
N MET A 50 2.93 -10.53 19.97
CA MET A 50 2.89 -9.08 19.74
C MET A 50 4.14 -8.40 20.30
N GLU A 51 5.31 -8.82 19.83
CA GLU A 51 6.60 -8.35 20.34
C GLU A 51 7.21 -7.23 19.49
N PRO A 52 8.06 -6.38 20.09
CA PRO A 52 8.78 -5.35 19.36
C PRO A 52 9.64 -5.95 18.23
N GLY A 53 9.69 -5.27 17.09
CA GLY A 53 10.65 -5.57 16.03
C GLY A 53 10.12 -6.41 14.87
N THR A 54 10.98 -7.27 14.32
CA THR A 54 10.79 -7.94 13.02
C THR A 54 9.92 -9.20 13.11
N MET A 55 9.08 -9.28 14.15
CA MET A 55 8.24 -10.43 14.45
C MET A 55 9.03 -11.73 14.73
N GLY A 56 10.29 -11.61 15.18
CA GLY A 56 11.20 -12.75 15.37
C GLY A 56 11.66 -13.41 14.07
N LEU A 57 11.43 -12.79 12.91
CA LEU A 57 11.76 -13.36 11.61
C LEU A 57 13.05 -12.77 11.03
N GLU A 58 13.80 -13.64 10.36
CA GLU A 58 14.89 -13.26 9.47
C GLU A 58 14.36 -12.55 8.22
N LEU A 59 15.21 -11.74 7.60
CA LEU A 59 14.84 -10.86 6.49
C LEU A 59 14.01 -11.53 5.38
N PRO A 60 14.35 -12.73 4.86
CA PRO A 60 13.58 -13.35 3.77
C PRO A 60 12.14 -13.70 4.17
N LEU A 61 11.95 -14.26 5.36
CA LEU A 61 10.63 -14.64 5.88
C LEU A 61 9.80 -13.41 6.25
N PHE A 62 10.45 -12.40 6.85
CA PHE A 62 9.83 -11.11 7.10
C PHE A 62 9.30 -10.50 5.81
N LEU A 63 10.11 -10.44 4.74
CA LEU A 63 9.69 -9.83 3.47
C LEU A 63 8.54 -10.61 2.81
N LEU A 64 8.54 -11.94 2.91
CA LEU A 64 7.45 -12.78 2.40
C LEU A 64 6.13 -12.44 3.10
N LEU A 65 6.15 -12.38 4.44
CA LEU A 65 4.97 -12.05 5.24
C LEU A 65 4.55 -10.59 5.01
N TRP A 66 5.50 -9.66 5.02
CA TRP A 66 5.29 -8.24 4.71
C TRP A 66 4.60 -8.04 3.37
N VAL A 67 5.09 -8.65 2.30
CA VAL A 67 4.47 -8.56 0.97
C VAL A 67 3.05 -9.13 1.00
N THR A 68 2.82 -10.24 1.72
CA THR A 68 1.47 -10.81 1.89
C THR A 68 0.54 -9.82 2.59
N MET A 69 1.00 -9.16 3.65
CA MET A 69 0.23 -8.12 4.35
C MET A 69 -0.05 -6.92 3.43
N MET A 70 0.93 -6.50 2.63
CA MET A 70 0.74 -5.40 1.67
C MET A 70 -0.26 -5.77 0.58
N VAL A 71 -0.30 -7.02 0.11
CA VAL A 71 -1.36 -7.51 -0.77
C VAL A 71 -2.71 -7.39 -0.08
N ALA A 72 -2.83 -7.87 1.17
CA ALA A 72 -4.08 -7.83 1.93
C ALA A 72 -4.61 -6.40 2.13
N MET A 73 -3.73 -5.48 2.54
CA MET A 73 -4.13 -4.13 2.94
C MET A 73 -4.22 -3.16 1.76
N MET A 74 -3.31 -3.26 0.77
CA MET A 74 -3.12 -2.20 -0.22
C MET A 74 -3.79 -2.46 -1.56
N PHE A 75 -3.99 -3.73 -1.96
CA PHE A 75 -4.62 -4.08 -3.23
C PHE A 75 -6.04 -3.50 -3.41
N PRO A 76 -6.92 -3.52 -2.38
CA PRO A 76 -8.23 -2.88 -2.51
C PRO A 76 -8.13 -1.39 -2.85
N SER A 77 -7.11 -0.70 -2.34
CA SER A 77 -6.93 0.74 -2.51
C SER A 77 -6.38 1.14 -3.90
N MET A 78 -5.67 0.23 -4.58
CA MET A 78 -5.16 0.45 -5.95
C MET A 78 -6.17 0.07 -7.04
N ALA A 79 -7.35 -0.40 -6.66
CA ALA A 79 -8.38 -0.90 -7.56
C ALA A 79 -8.67 0.00 -8.77
N PRO A 80 -8.93 1.32 -8.61
CA PRO A 80 -9.29 2.17 -9.75
C PRO A 80 -8.18 2.22 -10.80
N VAL A 81 -6.92 2.36 -10.37
CA VAL A 81 -5.75 2.42 -11.25
C VAL A 81 -5.51 1.06 -11.90
N ALA A 82 -5.50 -0.02 -11.10
CA ALA A 82 -5.29 -1.38 -11.59
C ALA A 82 -6.30 -1.76 -12.69
N ILE A 83 -7.57 -1.40 -12.51
CA ILE A 83 -8.62 -1.67 -13.50
C ILE A 83 -8.44 -0.83 -14.75
N THR A 84 -8.13 0.47 -14.61
CA THR A 84 -7.88 1.32 -15.78
C THR A 84 -6.69 0.85 -16.60
N TRP A 85 -5.64 0.36 -15.93
CA TRP A 85 -4.46 -0.18 -16.60
C TRP A 85 -4.73 -1.55 -17.21
N ALA A 86 -5.42 -2.45 -16.50
CA ALA A 86 -5.85 -3.75 -17.03
C ALA A 86 -6.76 -3.60 -18.27
N ARG A 87 -7.61 -2.54 -18.31
CA ARG A 87 -8.38 -2.18 -19.51
C ARG A 87 -7.47 -1.79 -20.67
N ALA A 88 -6.46 -0.97 -20.44
CA ALA A 88 -5.51 -0.56 -21.47
C ALA A 88 -4.72 -1.75 -22.02
N ILE A 89 -4.31 -2.68 -21.15
CA ILE A 89 -3.66 -3.94 -21.54
C ILE A 89 -4.60 -4.82 -22.36
N GLY A 90 -5.85 -5.02 -21.91
CA GLY A 90 -6.82 -5.89 -22.57
C GLY A 90 -7.22 -5.47 -23.99
N ARG A 91 -7.08 -4.17 -24.33
CA ARG A 91 -7.27 -3.68 -25.70
C ARG A 91 -6.12 -4.06 -26.66
N GLN A 92 -4.97 -4.43 -26.12
CA GLN A 92 -3.74 -4.68 -26.89
C GLN A 92 -3.25 -6.12 -26.79
N SER A 93 -3.80 -6.93 -25.88
CA SER A 93 -3.29 -8.27 -25.56
C SER A 93 -4.39 -9.16 -25.01
N ALA A 94 -4.32 -10.46 -25.33
CA ALA A 94 -5.25 -11.49 -24.86
C ALA A 94 -4.49 -12.71 -24.32
N GLY A 95 -5.21 -13.64 -23.67
CA GLY A 95 -4.65 -14.90 -23.16
C GLY A 95 -3.45 -14.71 -22.22
N ALA A 96 -2.43 -15.56 -22.39
CA ALA A 96 -1.22 -15.54 -21.56
C ALA A 96 -0.46 -14.20 -21.60
N ALA A 97 -0.45 -13.51 -22.74
CA ALA A 97 0.19 -12.20 -22.87
C ALA A 97 -0.51 -11.14 -22.01
N ARG A 98 -1.86 -11.16 -21.93
CA ARG A 98 -2.62 -10.27 -21.03
C ARG A 98 -2.29 -10.56 -19.57
N ALA A 99 -2.26 -11.84 -19.18
CA ALA A 99 -1.94 -12.24 -17.82
C ALA A 99 -0.52 -11.81 -17.41
N ALA A 100 0.47 -12.04 -18.28
CA ALA A 100 1.87 -11.63 -18.03
C ALA A 100 2.00 -10.12 -17.84
N ARG A 101 1.31 -9.30 -18.66
CA ARG A 101 1.36 -7.84 -18.55
C ARG A 101 0.68 -7.31 -17.28
N ILE A 102 -0.41 -7.94 -16.83
CA ILE A 102 -1.06 -7.63 -15.54
C ILE A 102 -0.13 -8.04 -14.39
N ALA A 103 0.49 -9.22 -14.48
CA ALA A 103 1.46 -9.69 -13.49
C ALA A 103 2.69 -8.78 -13.41
N GLN A 104 3.18 -8.24 -14.53
CA GLN A 104 4.24 -7.23 -14.55
C GLN A 104 3.81 -5.97 -13.79
N PHE A 105 2.60 -5.45 -14.03
CA PHE A 105 2.09 -4.29 -13.30
C PHE A 105 1.99 -4.56 -11.79
N ALA A 106 1.40 -5.68 -11.38
CA ALA A 106 1.31 -6.06 -9.98
C ALA A 106 2.70 -6.29 -9.36
N GLY A 107 3.61 -6.93 -10.07
CA GLY A 107 4.99 -7.16 -9.66
C GLY A 107 5.76 -5.87 -9.44
N GLY A 108 5.59 -4.88 -10.33
CA GLY A 108 6.20 -3.56 -10.16
C GLY A 108 5.71 -2.85 -8.91
N TYR A 109 4.40 -2.92 -8.67
CA TYR A 109 3.78 -2.36 -7.47
C TYR A 109 4.33 -3.02 -6.19
N LEU A 110 4.44 -4.36 -6.19
CA LEU A 110 5.00 -5.10 -5.07
C LEU A 110 6.49 -4.84 -4.87
N ILE A 111 7.30 -4.65 -5.92
CA ILE A 111 8.72 -4.27 -5.80
C ILE A 111 8.87 -2.99 -4.98
N ALA A 112 8.02 -1.98 -5.20
CA ALA A 112 8.08 -0.74 -4.42
C ALA A 112 7.77 -0.99 -2.93
N TRP A 113 6.78 -1.85 -2.64
CA TRP A 113 6.44 -2.24 -1.28
C TRP A 113 7.50 -3.14 -0.62
N THR A 114 8.15 -4.00 -1.38
CA THR A 114 9.29 -4.81 -0.92
C THR A 114 10.47 -3.91 -0.58
N ALA A 115 10.78 -2.91 -1.41
CA ALA A 115 11.83 -1.93 -1.11
C ALA A 115 11.54 -1.13 0.16
N PHE A 116 10.28 -0.74 0.37
CA PHE A 116 9.86 -0.13 1.64
C PHE A 116 9.93 -1.13 2.80
N GLY A 117 9.61 -2.41 2.58
CA GLY A 117 9.76 -3.48 3.56
C GLY A 117 11.21 -3.68 4.02
N LEU A 118 12.20 -3.51 3.15
CA LEU A 118 13.62 -3.52 3.54
C LEU A 118 13.94 -2.39 4.54
N VAL A 119 13.44 -1.19 4.28
CA VAL A 119 13.60 -0.04 5.19
C VAL A 119 12.86 -0.29 6.51
N ALA A 120 11.65 -0.81 6.44
CA ALA A 120 10.83 -1.15 7.60
C ALA A 120 11.51 -2.21 8.46
N TYR A 121 12.10 -3.26 7.86
CA TYR A 121 12.85 -4.28 8.58
C TYR A 121 14.01 -3.69 9.36
N GLY A 122 14.82 -2.84 8.72
CA GLY A 122 15.95 -2.17 9.38
C GLY A 122 15.50 -1.28 10.53
N ALA A 123 14.41 -0.51 10.33
CA ALA A 123 13.82 0.31 11.38
C ALA A 123 13.29 -0.54 12.55
N LEU A 124 12.54 -1.61 12.26
CA LEU A 124 11.99 -2.52 13.27
C LEU A 124 13.10 -3.22 14.08
N ALA A 125 14.16 -3.69 13.41
CA ALA A 125 15.31 -4.30 14.06
C ALA A 125 16.04 -3.31 14.98
N ALA A 126 16.16 -2.04 14.57
CA ALA A 126 16.73 -0.98 15.41
C ALA A 126 15.82 -0.68 16.62
N THR A 127 14.50 -0.63 16.42
CA THR A 127 13.56 -0.38 17.52
C THR A 127 13.56 -1.48 18.56
N ALA A 128 13.66 -2.76 18.16
CA ALA A 128 13.75 -3.88 19.11
C ALA A 128 14.96 -3.71 20.04
N ARG A 129 16.15 -3.44 19.48
CA ARG A 129 17.37 -3.22 20.27
C ARG A 129 17.27 -2.05 21.25
N LEU A 130 16.53 -1.00 20.89
CA LEU A 130 16.32 0.16 21.77
C LEU A 130 15.36 -0.16 22.91
N VAL A 131 14.29 -0.91 22.64
CA VAL A 131 13.29 -1.31 23.65
C VAL A 131 13.87 -2.34 24.62
N ASP A 132 14.67 -3.29 24.14
CA ASP A 132 15.37 -4.28 24.98
C ASP A 132 16.32 -3.59 25.99
N GLY A 133 16.87 -2.43 25.62
CA GLY A 133 17.78 -1.65 26.47
C GLY A 133 17.09 -0.81 27.54
N SER A 134 15.85 -0.38 27.33
CA SER A 134 15.05 0.29 28.36
C SER A 134 13.53 0.31 28.04
N PRO A 135 12.66 -0.08 28.99
CA PRO A 135 11.20 0.04 28.82
C PRO A 135 10.74 1.48 28.55
N GLU A 136 11.45 2.48 29.07
CA GLU A 136 11.16 3.90 28.85
C GLU A 136 11.34 4.30 27.37
N ALA A 137 12.30 3.70 26.65
CA ALA A 137 12.50 3.95 25.23
C ALA A 137 11.27 3.56 24.40
N GLY A 138 10.55 2.50 24.77
CA GLY A 138 9.31 2.08 24.09
C GLY A 138 8.22 3.15 24.12
N ARG A 139 8.03 3.80 25.27
CA ARG A 139 7.03 4.88 25.41
C ARG A 139 7.31 6.06 24.49
N TRP A 140 8.57 6.53 24.49
CA TRP A 140 9.00 7.65 23.65
C TRP A 140 9.04 7.30 22.16
N LEU A 141 9.42 6.07 21.82
CA LEU A 141 9.37 5.58 20.45
C LEU A 141 7.95 5.55 19.91
N GLY A 142 6.99 5.07 20.71
CA GLY A 142 5.58 5.07 20.33
C GLY A 142 5.03 6.48 20.13
N ALA A 143 5.33 7.40 21.05
CA ALA A 143 4.98 8.80 20.93
C ALA A 143 5.57 9.44 19.66
N ALA A 144 6.86 9.18 19.37
CA ALA A 144 7.53 9.68 18.17
C ALA A 144 6.92 9.10 16.88
N ALA A 145 6.57 7.81 16.87
CA ALA A 145 5.91 7.16 15.74
C ALA A 145 4.55 7.79 15.42
N PHE A 146 3.71 8.00 16.45
CA PHE A 146 2.43 8.69 16.29
C PHE A 146 2.59 10.16 15.89
N LEU A 147 3.57 10.86 16.46
CA LEU A 147 3.86 12.25 16.10
C LEU A 147 4.25 12.36 14.62
N LEU A 148 5.17 11.52 14.17
CA LEU A 148 5.62 11.48 12.78
C LEU A 148 4.46 11.13 11.84
N ALA A 149 3.62 10.15 12.20
CA ALA A 149 2.44 9.79 11.43
C ALA A 149 1.43 10.94 11.34
N GLY A 150 1.18 11.63 12.45
CA GLY A 150 0.29 12.79 12.53
C GLY A 150 0.79 13.97 11.70
N LEU A 151 2.06 14.35 11.84
CA LEU A 151 2.67 15.41 11.01
C LEU A 151 2.66 15.03 9.52
N TYR A 152 2.93 13.76 9.21
CA TYR A 152 2.91 13.27 7.84
C TYR A 152 1.53 13.39 7.19
N GLN A 153 0.45 13.21 7.97
CA GLN A 153 -0.92 13.36 7.47
C GLN A 153 -1.21 14.75 6.89
N PHE A 154 -0.61 15.80 7.45
CA PHE A 154 -0.75 17.18 6.97
C PHE A 154 0.31 17.57 5.93
N GLY A 155 1.30 16.71 5.69
CA GLY A 155 2.48 17.02 4.90
C GLY A 155 2.23 17.18 3.40
N PRO A 156 3.01 18.04 2.71
CA PRO A 156 2.88 18.27 1.28
C PRO A 156 3.16 17.00 0.45
N LEU A 157 4.10 16.17 0.91
CA LEU A 157 4.43 14.91 0.23
C LEU A 157 3.21 13.97 0.19
N LYS A 158 2.52 13.78 1.32
CA LYS A 158 1.31 12.95 1.36
C LYS A 158 0.27 13.49 0.39
N ARG A 159 0.03 14.80 0.39
CA ARG A 159 -0.96 15.45 -0.49
C ARG A 159 -0.65 15.17 -1.97
N VAL A 160 0.59 15.36 -2.40
CA VAL A 160 1.01 15.09 -3.79
C VAL A 160 0.84 13.62 -4.16
N CYS A 161 1.30 12.71 -3.28
CA CYS A 161 1.18 11.27 -3.51
C CYS A 161 -0.28 10.80 -3.54
N LEU A 162 -1.12 11.32 -2.64
CA LEU A 162 -2.53 10.97 -2.57
C LEU A 162 -3.30 11.47 -3.80
N LEU A 163 -3.01 12.68 -4.27
CA LEU A 163 -3.57 13.21 -5.53
C LEU A 163 -3.21 12.31 -6.72
N HIS A 164 -1.97 11.83 -6.78
CA HIS A 164 -1.54 10.86 -7.80
C HIS A 164 -2.34 9.54 -7.69
N CYS A 165 -2.46 8.98 -6.49
CA CYS A 165 -3.21 7.73 -6.28
C CYS A 165 -4.70 7.85 -6.63
N ARG A 166 -5.26 9.07 -6.58
CA ARG A 166 -6.67 9.37 -6.87
C ARG A 166 -6.97 9.65 -8.34
N ASN A 167 -5.97 9.92 -9.17
CA ASN A 167 -6.17 10.37 -10.55
C ASN A 167 -5.64 9.37 -11.60
N PRO A 168 -6.35 8.25 -11.85
CA PRO A 168 -5.89 7.19 -12.75
C PRO A 168 -5.66 7.65 -14.21
N LEU A 169 -6.44 8.62 -14.69
CA LEU A 169 -6.46 9.01 -16.10
C LEU A 169 -5.34 9.99 -16.47
N SER A 170 -5.01 10.94 -15.57
CA SER A 170 -4.00 11.97 -15.82
C SER A 170 -2.59 11.40 -16.10
N HIS A 171 -2.35 10.14 -15.75
CA HIS A 171 -1.05 9.50 -15.85
C HIS A 171 -0.89 8.58 -17.07
N LEU A 172 -1.96 8.25 -17.80
CA LEU A 172 -1.90 7.41 -19.00
C LEU A 172 -0.96 7.97 -20.06
N VAL A 173 -0.97 9.29 -20.27
CA VAL A 173 -0.09 9.99 -21.22
C VAL A 173 1.39 9.90 -20.78
N ARG A 174 1.66 9.93 -19.48
CA ARG A 174 3.01 9.77 -18.92
C ARG A 174 3.50 8.32 -19.10
N TYR A 175 2.62 7.34 -18.89
CA TYR A 175 2.90 5.92 -19.05
C TYR A 175 3.13 5.50 -20.52
N ALA A 176 2.51 6.21 -21.46
CA ALA A 176 2.73 5.99 -22.89
C ALA A 176 4.20 6.21 -23.32
N ARG A 177 4.99 6.98 -22.55
CA ARG A 177 6.41 7.25 -22.83
C ARG A 177 7.37 6.17 -22.33
N PHE A 178 6.92 5.21 -21.53
CA PHE A 178 7.81 4.13 -21.07
C PHE A 178 8.14 3.16 -22.20
N ARG A 179 9.38 2.63 -22.18
CA ARG A 179 9.84 1.68 -23.20
C ARG A 179 8.95 0.43 -23.22
N PRO A 180 8.62 -0.11 -24.41
CA PRO A 180 7.61 -1.17 -24.54
C PRO A 180 7.86 -2.42 -23.68
N TRP A 181 9.10 -2.88 -23.62
CA TRP A 181 9.47 -4.18 -23.03
C TRP A 181 9.28 -4.29 -21.50
N ALA A 182 9.33 -3.16 -20.78
CA ALA A 182 9.18 -3.11 -19.33
C ALA A 182 8.12 -2.10 -18.90
N ARG A 183 7.22 -1.71 -19.82
CA ARG A 183 6.24 -0.63 -19.59
C ARG A 183 5.36 -0.95 -18.39
N ASP A 184 4.69 -2.10 -18.39
CA ASP A 184 3.69 -2.43 -17.37
C ASP A 184 4.33 -2.57 -15.98
N LEU A 185 5.52 -3.15 -15.89
CA LEU A 185 6.34 -3.21 -14.67
C LEU A 185 6.69 -1.81 -14.14
N ARG A 186 7.15 -0.91 -15.01
CA ARG A 186 7.51 0.47 -14.63
C ARG A 186 6.29 1.28 -14.20
N VAL A 187 5.13 1.09 -14.84
CA VAL A 187 3.88 1.70 -14.41
C VAL A 187 3.51 1.21 -13.01
N GLY A 188 3.59 -0.10 -12.78
CA GLY A 188 3.39 -0.71 -11.47
C GLY A 188 4.31 -0.11 -10.39
N ALA A 189 5.62 -0.08 -10.65
CA ALA A 189 6.62 0.45 -9.71
C ALA A 189 6.42 1.94 -9.43
N HIS A 190 6.13 2.74 -10.46
CA HIS A 190 5.86 4.16 -10.30
C HIS A 190 4.63 4.40 -9.43
N HIS A 191 3.53 3.68 -9.69
CA HIS A 191 2.33 3.78 -8.87
C HIS A 191 2.56 3.25 -7.44
N GLY A 192 3.33 2.17 -7.29
CA GLY A 192 3.75 1.62 -6.01
C GLY A 192 4.51 2.64 -5.17
N LEU A 193 5.46 3.37 -5.76
CA LEU A 193 6.21 4.43 -5.07
C LEU A 193 5.31 5.56 -4.57
N TYR A 194 4.32 6.00 -5.36
CA TYR A 194 3.34 6.98 -4.89
C TYR A 194 2.43 6.41 -3.80
N CYS A 195 2.06 5.14 -3.89
CA CYS A 195 1.27 4.47 -2.87
C CYS A 195 2.02 4.37 -1.54
N VAL A 196 3.29 3.96 -1.57
CA VAL A 196 4.19 4.00 -0.40
C VAL A 196 4.29 5.43 0.11
N GLY A 197 4.51 6.40 -0.79
CA GLY A 197 4.52 7.83 -0.47
C GLY A 197 3.29 8.24 0.32
N CYS A 198 2.06 8.00 -0.13
CA CYS A 198 0.89 8.46 0.63
C CYS A 198 0.61 7.69 1.94
N CYS A 199 1.16 6.49 2.10
CA CYS A 199 0.77 5.55 3.17
C CYS A 199 1.88 5.22 4.18
N TRP A 200 3.16 5.51 3.93
CA TRP A 200 4.25 5.07 4.83
C TRP A 200 4.09 5.61 6.25
N GLY A 201 3.62 6.86 6.41
CA GLY A 201 3.33 7.43 7.73
C GLY A 201 2.24 6.65 8.49
N LEU A 202 1.25 6.09 7.77
CA LEU A 202 0.27 5.17 8.37
C LEU A 202 0.89 3.84 8.76
N MET A 203 1.82 3.33 7.95
CA MET A 203 2.49 2.05 8.24
C MET A 203 3.39 2.14 9.47
N ILE A 204 3.97 3.32 9.76
CA ILE A 204 4.77 3.55 10.98
C ILE A 204 3.97 3.30 12.26
N VAL A 205 2.65 3.54 12.23
CA VAL A 205 1.77 3.31 13.38
C VAL A 205 1.69 1.84 13.79
N LEU A 206 2.05 0.92 12.89
CA LEU A 206 2.17 -0.50 13.23
C LEU A 206 3.35 -0.79 14.18
N VAL A 207 4.31 0.13 14.34
CA VAL A 207 5.39 -0.03 15.33
C VAL A 207 4.82 0.01 16.77
N PRO A 208 4.15 1.09 17.22
CA PRO A 208 3.55 1.12 18.56
C PRO A 208 2.39 0.14 18.75
N LEU A 209 1.58 -0.09 17.71
CA LEU A 209 0.42 -0.99 17.80
C LEU A 209 0.78 -2.47 17.60
N GLY A 210 1.99 -2.74 17.11
CA GLY A 210 2.54 -4.03 16.74
C GLY A 210 2.14 -4.48 15.34
N VAL A 211 3.13 -5.03 14.61
CA VAL A 211 3.05 -5.31 13.17
C VAL A 211 1.98 -6.36 12.86
N MET A 212 1.77 -7.32 13.75
CA MET A 212 0.79 -8.39 13.59
C MET A 212 -0.57 -8.11 14.25
N ASN A 213 -0.81 -6.86 14.69
CA ASN A 213 -2.10 -6.47 15.22
C ASN A 213 -3.14 -6.37 14.08
N VAL A 214 -3.89 -7.45 13.86
CA VAL A 214 -4.89 -7.55 12.80
C VAL A 214 -5.92 -6.41 12.86
N ALA A 215 -6.34 -6.00 14.07
CA ALA A 215 -7.29 -4.90 14.23
C ALA A 215 -6.69 -3.56 13.76
N ALA A 216 -5.44 -3.27 14.16
CA ALA A 216 -4.73 -2.07 13.69
C ALA A 216 -4.51 -2.11 12.18
N MET A 217 -4.10 -3.25 11.63
CA MET A 217 -3.93 -3.43 10.18
C MET A 217 -5.24 -3.19 9.42
N ALA A 218 -6.36 -3.76 9.89
CA ALA A 218 -7.66 -3.59 9.27
C ALA A 218 -8.12 -2.12 9.32
N ALA A 219 -7.92 -1.46 10.46
CA ALA A 219 -8.24 -0.04 10.62
C ALA A 219 -7.40 0.85 9.67
N LEU A 220 -6.07 0.62 9.60
CA LEU A 220 -5.19 1.36 8.70
C LEU A 220 -5.51 1.08 7.23
N ALA A 221 -5.82 -0.17 6.87
CA ALA A 221 -6.26 -0.52 5.52
C ALA A 221 -7.56 0.21 5.13
N ALA A 222 -8.52 0.28 6.06
CA ALA A 222 -9.77 1.03 5.86
C ALA A 222 -9.50 2.53 5.70
N VAL A 223 -8.64 3.12 6.53
CA VAL A 223 -8.22 4.53 6.39
C VAL A 223 -7.59 4.76 5.02
N VAL A 224 -6.60 3.95 4.62
CA VAL A 224 -5.93 4.07 3.32
C VAL A 224 -6.94 3.97 2.17
N PHE A 225 -7.84 3.00 2.24
CA PHE A 225 -8.89 2.80 1.25
C PHE A 225 -9.81 4.03 1.15
N LEU A 226 -10.30 4.53 2.27
CA LEU A 226 -11.20 5.67 2.32
C LEU A 226 -10.49 6.97 1.89
N GLU A 227 -9.25 7.21 2.29
CA GLU A 227 -8.48 8.39 1.86
C GLU A 227 -8.31 8.43 0.32
N LYS A 228 -8.13 7.27 -0.30
CA LYS A 228 -7.90 7.12 -1.74
C LYS A 228 -9.17 7.06 -2.58
N LEU A 229 -10.27 6.53 -2.06
CA LEU A 229 -11.48 6.32 -2.86
C LEU A 229 -12.64 7.25 -2.47
N TRP A 230 -12.67 7.76 -1.25
CA TRP A 230 -13.80 8.54 -0.77
C TRP A 230 -13.70 10.02 -1.16
N ARG A 231 -14.83 10.62 -1.54
CA ARG A 231 -14.93 12.05 -1.86
C ARG A 231 -14.46 12.94 -0.70
N TRP A 232 -14.70 12.50 0.55
CA TRP A 232 -14.30 13.21 1.77
C TRP A 232 -12.96 12.72 2.35
N GLY A 233 -12.20 11.95 1.57
CA GLY A 233 -10.86 11.50 1.94
C GLY A 233 -9.93 12.60 2.50
N PRO A 234 -9.94 13.86 2.00
CA PRO A 234 -9.12 14.91 2.61
C PRO A 234 -9.51 15.24 4.05
N TRP A 235 -10.82 15.27 4.36
CA TRP A 235 -11.29 15.48 5.74
C TRP A 235 -10.91 14.29 6.64
N LEU A 236 -11.00 13.07 6.13
CA LEU A 236 -10.54 11.89 6.86
C LEU A 236 -9.04 11.95 7.15
N THR A 237 -8.21 12.33 6.18
CA THR A 237 -6.78 12.55 6.36
C THR A 237 -6.48 13.53 7.49
N TRP A 238 -7.22 14.64 7.55
CA TRP A 238 -7.10 15.61 8.65
C TRP A 238 -7.51 15.02 10.00
N ALA A 239 -8.66 14.35 10.08
CA ALA A 239 -9.15 13.74 11.30
C ALA A 239 -8.19 12.67 11.84
N VAL A 240 -7.67 11.81 10.97
CA VAL A 240 -6.67 10.80 11.32
C VAL A 240 -5.35 11.43 11.76
N GLY A 241 -4.92 12.52 11.12
CA GLY A 241 -3.76 13.29 11.54
C GLY A 241 -3.90 13.83 12.97
N ILE A 242 -5.05 14.44 13.29
CA ILE A 242 -5.34 14.93 14.65
C ILE A 242 -5.35 13.76 15.64
N ALA A 243 -6.00 12.65 15.30
CA ALA A 243 -6.05 11.47 16.15
C ALA A 243 -4.64 10.95 16.50
N PHE A 244 -3.72 10.90 15.52
CA PHE A 244 -2.33 10.51 15.82
C PHE A 244 -1.57 11.53 16.66
N LEU A 245 -1.79 12.83 16.47
CA LEU A 245 -1.18 13.84 17.35
C LEU A 245 -1.67 13.72 18.80
N VAL A 246 -2.96 13.40 19.00
CA VAL A 246 -3.51 13.11 20.33
C VAL A 246 -2.88 11.84 20.91
N LEU A 247 -2.80 10.76 20.13
CA LEU A 247 -2.15 9.52 20.56
C LEU A 247 -0.67 9.75 20.90
N ALA A 248 0.04 10.61 20.16
CA ALA A 248 1.41 10.98 20.46
C ALA A 248 1.57 11.66 21.83
N ALA A 249 0.63 12.56 22.18
CA ALA A 249 0.64 13.23 23.48
C ALA A 249 0.29 12.31 24.64
N LEU A 250 -0.59 11.31 24.41
CA LEU A 250 -1.04 10.37 25.44
C LEU A 250 -0.09 9.17 25.64
N ALA A 251 0.61 8.73 24.59
CA ALA A 251 1.46 7.55 24.59
C ALA A 251 2.48 7.48 25.75
N PRO A 252 3.16 8.57 26.16
CA PRO A 252 4.10 8.53 27.29
C PRO A 252 3.46 8.18 28.64
N PHE A 253 2.15 8.41 28.78
CA PHE A 253 1.41 8.24 30.03
C PHE A 253 0.53 6.97 30.05
N GLN A 254 0.37 6.29 28.91
CA GLN A 254 -0.65 5.25 28.71
C GLN A 254 -0.06 4.05 27.95
N GLU A 255 0.55 3.11 28.67
CA GLU A 255 1.23 1.94 28.07
C GLU A 255 0.29 0.96 27.34
N TRP A 256 -1.02 1.03 27.60
CA TRP A 256 -2.02 0.24 26.86
C TRP A 256 -2.26 0.73 25.43
N LEU A 257 -1.83 1.94 25.09
CA LEU A 257 -1.81 2.43 23.71
C LEU A 257 -0.68 1.83 22.87
N LEU A 258 0.28 1.14 23.50
CA LEU A 258 1.52 0.68 22.88
C LEU A 258 1.68 -0.85 22.94
N PRO A 259 0.68 -1.66 22.52
CA PRO A 259 0.74 -3.11 22.68
C PRO A 259 1.89 -3.78 21.94
N GLY A 260 2.42 -3.17 20.86
CA GLY A 260 3.57 -3.69 20.11
C GLY A 260 4.93 -3.34 20.69
N LEU A 261 4.98 -2.54 21.76
CA LEU A 261 6.22 -2.12 22.45
C LEU A 261 6.31 -2.67 23.87
N ARG A 262 5.43 -3.61 24.22
CA ARG A 262 5.48 -4.32 25.50
C ARG A 262 6.42 -5.51 25.36
N MET A 263 7.35 -5.65 26.30
CA MET A 263 8.08 -6.91 26.46
C MET A 263 7.15 -7.91 27.13
N SER A 264 6.96 -9.08 26.52
CA SER A 264 6.27 -10.20 27.17
C SER A 264 7.12 -10.63 28.37
N GLU A 265 6.58 -10.60 29.59
CA GLU A 265 7.23 -11.32 30.69
C GLU A 265 7.28 -12.81 30.35
N PRO A 266 8.41 -13.52 30.56
CA PRO A 266 8.46 -14.95 30.35
C PRO A 266 7.41 -15.62 31.25
N PRO A 267 6.73 -16.68 30.78
CA PRO A 267 5.79 -17.42 31.62
C PRO A 267 6.54 -17.95 32.84
N MET A 268 6.02 -17.65 34.03
CA MET A 268 6.54 -18.10 35.32
C MET A 268 6.35 -19.61 35.51
#